data_AF-A0A8T4BQ80-F1
#
_entry.id   AF-A0A8T4BQ80-F1
#
_cell.length_a   1.000
_cell.length_b   1.000
_cell.length_c   1.000
_cell.angle_alpha   90.00
_cell.angle_beta   90.00
_cell.angle_gamma   90.00
#
_symmetry.space_group_name_H-M   'P 1'
#
loop_
_entity.id
_entity.type
_entity.pdbx_description
1 polymer ?
#
loop_
_entity_poly.entity_id
_entity_poly.type
_entity_poly.pdbx_seq_one_letter_code
_entity_poly.pdbx_strand_id
1 'polypeptide(L)'
;MRKINKKGQEEMVGFGIIMILVAIILLVFLSFSLRNNNDSGSESYQVDNFIQSFLQYHTNCSDNTEYLTIQDLIFSCTSNDLCLDGRNTCEVLNSTLFDLIESSWNIGEDTPNRGYKLIIRNNLGEGLADDLVDLEKGNLTGSFLGSSQNFVKRTANIDIYFDIYN
;
A
#
# COMPACT_ATOMS: atom_id res chain seq x y z
N MET A 1 -2.04 15.31 74.91
CA MET A 1 -2.16 14.24 73.88
C MET A 1 -2.52 14.91 72.55
N ARG A 2 -1.63 14.90 71.56
CA ARG A 2 -1.81 15.64 70.29
C ARG A 2 -2.48 14.72 69.26
N LYS A 3 -3.74 14.97 68.89
CA LYS A 3 -4.44 14.24 67.81
C LYS A 3 -3.75 14.56 66.48
N ILE A 4 -3.08 13.59 65.88
CA ILE A 4 -2.52 13.72 64.53
C ILE A 4 -3.69 13.58 63.55
N ASN A 5 -3.96 14.63 62.78
CA ASN A 5 -5.04 14.67 61.79
C ASN A 5 -4.68 13.74 60.62
N LYS A 6 -5.41 12.62 60.46
CA LYS A 6 -5.16 11.60 59.43
C LYS A 6 -5.71 11.93 58.04
N LYS A 7 -6.43 13.05 57.87
CA LYS A 7 -7.10 13.42 56.61
C LYS A 7 -6.17 13.51 55.39
N GLY A 8 -4.96 14.03 55.54
CA GLY A 8 -4.01 14.13 54.42
C GLY A 8 -3.48 12.78 53.92
N GLN A 9 -3.51 11.74 54.77
CA GLN A 9 -3.09 10.39 54.36
C GLN A 9 -4.18 9.67 53.55
N GLU A 10 -5.46 9.97 53.80
CA GLU A 10 -6.58 9.39 53.07
C GLU A 10 -6.63 9.91 51.61
N GLU A 11 -6.31 11.18 51.39
CA GLU A 11 -6.26 11.78 50.05
C GLU A 11 -5.08 11.25 49.20
N MET A 12 -3.92 11.00 49.82
CA MET A 12 -2.77 10.40 49.12
C MET A 12 -3.02 8.95 48.69
N VAL A 13 -3.78 8.18 49.48
CA VAL A 13 -4.19 6.81 49.11
C VAL A 13 -5.19 6.84 47.95
N GLY A 14 -6.12 7.78 47.96
CA GLY A 14 -7.06 8.00 46.84
C GLY A 14 -6.34 8.29 45.53
N PHE A 15 -5.33 9.17 45.56
CA PHE A 15 -4.51 9.45 44.37
C PHE A 15 -3.74 8.21 43.88
N GLY A 16 -3.20 7.39 44.79
CA GLY A 16 -2.52 6.15 44.44
C GLY A 16 -3.44 5.15 43.74
N ILE A 17 -4.68 4.99 44.20
CA ILE A 17 -5.67 4.09 43.58
C ILE A 17 -6.02 4.57 42.16
N ILE A 18 -6.21 5.88 41.97
CA ILE A 18 -6.49 6.45 40.65
C ILE A 18 -5.31 6.22 39.70
N MET A 19 -4.07 6.42 40.16
CA MET A 19 -2.87 6.17 39.35
C MET A 19 -2.75 4.71 38.89
N ILE A 20 -3.02 3.75 39.78
CA ILE A 20 -3.03 2.32 39.42
C ILE A 20 -4.10 2.03 38.37
N LEU A 21 -5.29 2.60 38.54
CA LEU A 21 -6.39 2.41 37.59
C LEU A 21 -6.06 2.98 36.20
N VAL A 22 -5.46 4.16 36.13
CA VAL A 22 -4.99 4.76 34.86
C VAL A 22 -3.91 3.91 34.20
N ALA A 23 -2.96 3.39 34.98
CA ALA A 23 -1.90 2.52 34.45
C ALA A 23 -2.46 1.23 33.83
N ILE A 24 -3.47 0.61 34.44
CA ILE A 24 -4.13 -0.58 33.90
C ILE A 24 -4.83 -0.25 32.58
N ILE A 25 -5.56 0.87 32.51
CA ILE A 25 -6.26 1.30 31.29
C ILE A 25 -5.24 1.52 30.15
N LEU A 26 -4.13 2.20 30.42
CA LEU A 26 -3.07 2.42 29.43
C LEU A 26 -2.44 1.11 28.93
N LEU A 27 -2.19 0.14 29.81
CA LEU A 27 -1.64 -1.17 29.41
C LEU A 27 -2.60 -1.95 28.52
N VAL A 28 -3.91 -1.86 28.78
CA VAL A 28 -4.94 -2.48 27.93
C VAL A 28 -4.94 -1.85 26.54
N PHE A 29 -4.94 -0.52 26.45
CA PHE A 29 -4.86 0.18 25.16
C PHE A 29 -3.56 -0.12 24.40
N LEU A 30 -2.42 -0.17 25.09
CA LEU A 30 -1.14 -0.51 24.49
C LEU A 30 -1.16 -1.93 23.89
N SER A 31 -1.75 -2.89 24.62
CA SER A 31 -1.89 -4.28 24.16
C SER A 31 -2.77 -4.37 22.90
N PHE A 32 -3.89 -3.64 22.87
CA PHE A 32 -4.73 -3.58 21.66
C PHE A 32 -4.03 -2.87 20.50
N SER A 33 -3.30 -1.79 20.76
CA SER A 33 -2.58 -1.04 19.74
C SER A 33 -1.44 -1.84 19.09
N LEU A 34 -0.73 -2.67 19.86
CA LEU A 34 0.39 -3.48 19.35
C LEU A 34 -0.05 -4.75 18.62
N ARG A 35 -1.29 -5.21 18.83
CA ARG A 35 -1.79 -6.48 18.27
C ARG A 35 -2.19 -6.39 16.79
N ASN A 36 -2.12 -5.22 16.15
CA ASN A 36 -2.68 -5.01 14.81
C ASN A 36 -1.70 -5.11 13.63
N ASN A 37 -0.47 -5.60 13.82
CA ASN A 37 0.51 -5.68 12.73
C ASN A 37 0.86 -7.14 12.43
N ASN A 38 0.04 -7.79 11.60
CA ASN A 38 0.22 -9.19 11.19
C ASN A 38 0.47 -9.37 9.68
N ASP A 39 0.92 -8.33 8.98
CA ASP A 39 1.46 -8.49 7.63
C ASP A 39 2.96 -8.23 7.67
N SER A 40 3.73 -9.19 7.17
CA SER A 40 5.20 -9.18 7.11
C SER A 40 5.80 -8.14 6.15
N GLY A 41 4.95 -7.24 5.62
CA GLY A 41 5.36 -6.06 4.86
C GLY A 41 5.12 -4.81 5.68
N SER A 42 6.18 -4.06 6.00
CA SER A 42 5.98 -2.71 6.53
C SER A 42 5.54 -1.81 5.38
N GLU A 43 4.40 -1.15 5.52
CA GLU A 43 3.96 -0.11 4.58
C GLU A 43 5.10 0.91 4.40
N SER A 44 5.52 1.11 3.16
CA SER A 44 6.62 2.01 2.84
C SER A 44 6.10 3.23 2.09
N TYR A 45 6.31 4.41 2.68
CA TYR A 45 6.01 5.70 2.06
C TYR A 45 6.71 5.88 0.70
N GLN A 46 7.87 5.24 0.50
CA GLN A 46 8.60 5.29 -0.77
C GLN A 46 7.87 4.51 -1.87
N VAL A 47 7.40 3.31 -1.53
CA VAL A 47 6.62 2.45 -2.43
C VAL A 47 5.27 3.10 -2.73
N ASP A 48 4.63 3.69 -1.73
CA ASP A 48 3.37 4.40 -1.89
C ASP A 48 3.49 5.61 -2.82
N ASN A 49 4.49 6.48 -2.58
CA ASN A 49 4.75 7.61 -3.45
C ASN A 49 5.10 7.19 -4.87
N PHE A 50 5.82 6.08 -5.03
CA PHE A 50 6.12 5.53 -6.35
C PHE A 50 4.83 5.16 -7.08
N ILE A 51 3.89 4.46 -6.41
CA ILE A 51 2.58 4.15 -6.98
C ILE A 51 1.84 5.42 -7.40
N GLN A 52 1.73 6.41 -6.51
CA GLN A 52 1.06 7.66 -6.82
C GLN A 52 1.72 8.42 -7.99
N SER A 53 3.05 8.37 -8.06
CA SER A 53 3.81 9.07 -9.10
C SER A 53 3.65 8.42 -10.47
N PHE A 54 3.74 7.08 -10.57
CA PHE A 54 3.61 6.43 -11.88
C PHE A 54 2.18 6.54 -12.42
N LEU A 55 1.15 6.59 -11.57
CA LEU A 55 -0.23 6.72 -12.03
C LEU A 55 -0.48 8.00 -12.84
N GLN A 56 0.25 9.07 -12.51
CA GLN A 56 0.20 10.35 -13.21
C GLN A 56 1.15 10.41 -14.43
N TYR A 57 1.91 9.35 -14.70
CA TYR A 57 2.81 9.30 -15.84
C TYR A 57 2.01 9.18 -17.14
N HIS A 58 2.30 10.05 -18.11
CA HIS A 58 1.72 9.97 -19.44
C HIS A 58 2.41 8.89 -20.27
N THR A 59 1.61 7.99 -20.82
CA THR A 59 2.07 6.92 -21.68
C THR A 59 2.13 7.39 -23.13
N ASN A 60 2.79 6.59 -23.98
CA ASN A 60 2.78 6.82 -25.43
C ASN A 60 1.47 6.33 -26.08
N CYS A 61 0.48 5.87 -25.31
CA CYS A 61 -0.85 5.55 -25.81
C CYS A 61 -1.70 6.83 -25.78
N SER A 62 -2.27 7.22 -26.91
CA SER A 62 -3.20 8.34 -26.98
C SER A 62 -4.61 7.90 -27.33
N ASP A 63 -5.56 8.68 -26.84
CA ASP A 63 -6.93 8.70 -27.34
C ASP A 63 -7.13 9.87 -28.32
N ASN A 64 -8.34 10.04 -28.85
CA ASN A 64 -8.68 11.11 -29.80
C ASN A 64 -8.38 12.54 -29.31
N THR A 65 -8.10 12.72 -28.02
CA THR A 65 -7.92 14.01 -27.37
C THR A 65 -6.52 14.23 -26.82
N GLU A 66 -5.93 13.23 -26.14
CA GLU A 66 -4.64 13.38 -25.45
C GLU A 66 -3.94 12.04 -25.18
N TYR A 67 -2.70 12.11 -24.66
CA TYR A 67 -1.96 10.94 -24.19
C TYR A 67 -2.52 10.47 -22.86
N LEU A 68 -2.86 9.19 -22.78
CA LEU A 68 -3.44 8.57 -21.59
C LEU A 68 -2.39 8.46 -20.48
N THR A 69 -2.79 8.86 -19.28
CA THR A 69 -2.05 8.56 -18.05
C THR A 69 -2.09 7.05 -17.78
N ILE A 70 -1.17 6.52 -16.98
CA ILE A 70 -1.23 5.11 -16.56
C ILE A 70 -2.56 4.81 -15.85
N GLN A 71 -3.04 5.73 -15.03
CA GLN A 71 -4.35 5.59 -14.38
C GLN A 71 -5.48 5.39 -15.40
N ASP A 72 -5.55 6.24 -16.43
CA ASP A 72 -6.58 6.11 -17.47
C ASP A 72 -6.36 4.88 -18.37
N LEU A 73 -5.10 4.51 -18.60
CA LEU A 73 -4.74 3.32 -19.37
C LEU A 73 -5.18 2.03 -18.67
N ILE A 74 -5.12 1.95 -17.34
CA ILE A 74 -5.64 0.81 -16.57
C ILE A 74 -7.15 0.62 -16.81
N PHE A 75 -7.92 1.70 -16.77
CA PHE A 75 -9.37 1.64 -17.04
C PHE A 75 -9.68 1.33 -18.51
N SER A 76 -8.87 1.82 -19.43
CA SER A 76 -9.00 1.54 -20.87
C SER A 76 -8.67 0.07 -21.18
N CYS A 77 -7.66 -0.48 -20.50
CA CYS A 77 -7.30 -1.90 -20.56
C CYS A 77 -8.43 -2.79 -20.04
N THR A 78 -9.10 -2.40 -18.94
CA THR A 78 -10.28 -3.11 -18.43
C THR A 78 -11.41 -3.20 -19.48
N SER A 79 -11.50 -2.21 -20.37
CA SER A 79 -12.51 -2.15 -21.44
C SER A 79 -12.04 -2.81 -22.75
N ASN A 80 -10.80 -3.34 -22.79
CA ASN A 80 -10.13 -3.85 -24.00
C ASN A 80 -10.04 -2.82 -25.14
N ASP A 81 -9.86 -1.55 -24.79
CA ASP A 81 -9.72 -0.48 -25.78
C ASP A 81 -8.36 -0.54 -26.50
N LEU A 82 -8.29 0.11 -27.66
CA LEU A 82 -7.07 0.27 -28.46
C LEU A 82 -6.60 1.72 -28.40
N CYS A 83 -5.28 1.91 -28.41
CA CYS A 83 -4.65 3.20 -28.65
C CYS A 83 -4.96 3.69 -30.09
N LEU A 84 -4.82 4.99 -30.36
CA LEU A 84 -5.02 5.56 -31.70
C LEU A 84 -4.14 4.93 -32.80
N ASP A 85 -2.95 4.45 -32.42
CA ASP A 85 -2.03 3.77 -33.33
C ASP A 85 -2.36 2.28 -33.54
N GLY A 86 -3.46 1.80 -32.94
CA GLY A 86 -3.94 0.43 -33.05
C GLY A 86 -3.32 -0.56 -32.06
N ARG A 87 -2.41 -0.12 -31.16
CA ARG A 87 -1.85 -0.99 -30.12
C ARG A 87 -2.87 -1.30 -29.03
N ASN A 88 -2.75 -2.47 -28.42
CA ASN A 88 -3.59 -2.85 -27.29
C ASN A 88 -3.20 -2.06 -26.03
N THR A 89 -4.19 -1.50 -25.33
CA THR A 89 -3.95 -0.67 -24.14
C THR A 89 -3.30 -1.45 -22.98
N CYS A 90 -3.65 -2.73 -22.78
CA CYS A 90 -3.03 -3.60 -21.78
C CYS A 90 -1.57 -3.94 -22.10
N GLU A 91 -1.23 -4.15 -23.37
CA GLU A 91 0.16 -4.39 -23.79
C GLU A 91 1.04 -3.14 -23.54
N VAL A 92 0.51 -1.96 -23.88
CA VAL A 92 1.20 -0.69 -23.60
C VAL A 92 1.33 -0.45 -22.10
N LEU A 93 0.29 -0.78 -21.32
CA LEU A 93 0.32 -0.66 -19.86
C LEU A 93 1.42 -1.54 -19.26
N ASN A 94 1.46 -2.81 -19.64
CA ASN A 94 2.43 -3.79 -19.14
C ASN A 94 3.87 -3.33 -19.46
N SER A 95 4.15 -3.01 -20.72
CA SER A 95 5.48 -2.55 -21.14
C SER A 95 5.89 -1.23 -20.48
N THR A 96 4.99 -0.26 -20.36
CA THR A 96 5.30 1.03 -19.72
C THR A 96 5.58 0.86 -18.22
N LEU A 97 4.81 0.03 -17.52
CA LEU A 97 5.04 -0.25 -16.10
C LEU A 97 6.35 -0.99 -15.88
N PHE A 98 6.68 -1.96 -16.73
CA PHE A 98 7.96 -2.65 -16.69
C PHE A 98 9.13 -1.67 -16.81
N ASP A 99 9.11 -0.78 -17.81
CA ASP A 99 10.18 0.21 -18.02
C ASP A 99 10.30 1.21 -16.85
N LEU A 100 9.18 1.63 -16.26
CA LEU A 100 9.16 2.52 -15.10
C LEU A 100 9.72 1.87 -13.85
N ILE A 101 9.39 0.60 -13.60
CA ILE A 101 9.93 -0.13 -12.45
C ILE A 101 11.43 -0.37 -12.65
N GLU A 102 11.86 -0.82 -13.83
CA GLU A 102 13.27 -1.07 -14.13
C GLU A 102 14.14 0.18 -14.00
N SER A 103 13.62 1.34 -14.41
CA SER A 103 14.34 2.61 -14.27
C SER A 103 14.39 3.16 -12.84
N SER A 104 13.44 2.77 -11.99
CA SER A 104 13.31 3.29 -10.62
C SER A 104 13.91 2.36 -9.57
N TRP A 105 13.83 1.04 -9.80
CA TRP A 105 14.15 -0.01 -8.84
C TRP A 105 15.13 -1.01 -9.44
N ASN A 106 16.42 -0.71 -9.35
CA ASN A 106 17.46 -1.62 -9.80
C ASN A 106 17.48 -2.89 -8.94
N ILE A 107 17.32 -4.05 -9.60
CA ILE A 107 17.47 -5.39 -9.00
C ILE A 107 18.79 -6.01 -9.45
N GLY A 108 19.53 -6.57 -8.49
CA GLY A 108 20.78 -7.26 -8.74
C GLY A 108 21.39 -7.86 -7.47
N GLU A 109 22.47 -8.62 -7.63
CA GLU A 109 23.21 -9.17 -6.49
C GLU A 109 23.95 -8.10 -5.67
N ASP A 110 24.26 -6.97 -6.31
CA ASP A 110 24.97 -5.83 -5.70
C ASP A 110 24.03 -4.70 -5.19
N THR A 111 22.71 -4.86 -5.34
CA THR A 111 21.72 -3.86 -4.90
C THR A 111 20.99 -4.32 -3.63
N PRO A 112 20.48 -3.38 -2.81
CA PRO A 112 19.68 -3.72 -1.64
C PRO A 112 18.35 -4.39 -2.03
N ASN A 113 17.77 -4.04 -3.18
CA ASN A 113 16.55 -4.65 -3.67
C ASN A 113 16.88 -5.95 -4.40
N ARG A 114 16.27 -7.06 -3.97
CA ARG A 114 16.47 -8.41 -4.51
C ARG A 114 15.38 -8.81 -5.50
N GLY A 115 14.19 -8.22 -5.39
CA GLY A 115 13.10 -8.47 -6.32
C GLY A 115 11.94 -7.49 -6.12
N TYR A 116 11.00 -7.51 -7.05
CA TYR A 116 9.74 -6.78 -6.91
C TYR A 116 8.57 -7.63 -7.40
N LYS A 117 7.38 -7.30 -6.90
CA LYS A 117 6.11 -7.79 -7.43
C LYS A 117 5.10 -6.65 -7.54
N LEU A 118 4.59 -6.40 -8.74
CA LEU A 118 3.48 -5.47 -8.99
C LEU A 118 2.27 -6.29 -9.47
N ILE A 119 1.14 -6.13 -8.80
CA ILE A 119 -0.12 -6.73 -9.21
C ILE A 119 -1.18 -5.64 -9.34
N ILE A 120 -1.86 -5.58 -10.48
CA ILE A 120 -3.03 -4.74 -10.71
C ILE A 120 -4.22 -5.65 -10.96
N ARG A 121 -5.21 -5.59 -10.08
CA ARG A 121 -6.41 -6.42 -10.12
C ARG A 121 -7.64 -5.59 -10.37
N ASN A 122 -8.59 -6.12 -11.15
CA ASN A 122 -9.94 -5.59 -11.20
C ASN A 122 -10.86 -6.48 -10.37
N ASN A 123 -11.35 -5.92 -9.29
CA ASN A 123 -12.25 -6.54 -8.34
C ASN A 123 -13.70 -6.32 -8.80
N LEU A 124 -14.07 -7.04 -9.87
CA LEU A 124 -15.46 -7.16 -10.29
C LEU A 124 -16.14 -8.08 -9.28
N GLY A 125 -16.95 -7.52 -8.38
CA GLY A 125 -17.57 -8.25 -7.27
C GLY A 125 -18.15 -9.63 -7.67
N GLU A 126 -18.15 -10.55 -6.70
CA GLU A 126 -18.39 -12.01 -6.84
C GLU A 126 -17.15 -12.86 -7.21
N GLY A 127 -16.01 -12.61 -6.56
CA GLY A 127 -14.90 -13.58 -6.49
C GLY A 127 -14.15 -13.86 -7.80
N LEU A 128 -14.49 -13.14 -8.87
CA LEU A 128 -13.78 -13.14 -10.16
C LEU A 128 -12.85 -11.93 -10.20
N ALA A 129 -11.75 -12.01 -9.46
CA ALA A 129 -10.65 -11.07 -9.63
C ALA A 129 -9.89 -11.45 -10.91
N ASP A 130 -9.79 -10.51 -11.85
CA ASP A 130 -8.94 -10.65 -13.03
C ASP A 130 -7.66 -9.83 -12.81
N ASP A 131 -6.52 -10.50 -12.89
CA ASP A 131 -5.21 -9.88 -12.77
C ASP A 131 -4.88 -9.24 -14.13
N LEU A 132 -5.02 -7.91 -14.23
CA LEU A 132 -4.73 -7.15 -15.46
C LEU A 132 -3.24 -7.09 -15.74
N VAL A 133 -2.46 -6.98 -14.66
CA VAL A 133 -1.00 -6.91 -14.69
C VAL A 133 -0.48 -7.74 -13.54
N ASP A 134 0.41 -8.68 -13.83
CA ASP A 134 1.24 -9.37 -12.86
C ASP A 134 2.69 -9.28 -13.36
N LEU A 135 3.47 -8.42 -12.71
CA LEU A 135 4.89 -8.24 -12.99
C LEU A 135 5.70 -8.69 -11.79
N GLU A 136 6.57 -9.66 -12.02
CA GLU A 136 7.51 -10.13 -11.02
C GLU A 136 8.92 -10.21 -11.60
N LYS A 137 9.91 -9.85 -10.78
CA LYS A 137 11.31 -9.99 -11.13
C LYS A 137 12.17 -10.18 -9.90
N GLY A 138 13.22 -11.00 -10.05
CA GLY A 138 14.24 -11.21 -9.02
C GLY A 138 13.81 -12.23 -7.97
N ASN A 139 14.40 -12.12 -6.79
CA ASN A 139 14.12 -13.01 -5.67
C ASN A 139 13.02 -12.43 -4.78
N LEU A 140 11.89 -13.15 -4.69
CA LEU A 140 10.72 -12.80 -3.88
C LEU A 140 10.72 -13.50 -2.51
N THR A 141 11.85 -14.05 -2.08
CA THR A 141 11.97 -14.64 -0.73
C THR A 141 12.49 -13.60 0.25
N GLY A 142 11.84 -13.46 1.41
CA GLY A 142 12.34 -12.62 2.50
C GLY A 142 11.33 -11.58 2.98
N SER A 143 11.84 -10.56 3.67
CA SER A 143 11.04 -9.40 4.07
C SER A 143 10.84 -8.47 2.88
N PHE A 144 9.65 -7.87 2.79
CA PHE A 144 9.34 -6.90 1.74
C PHE A 144 8.84 -5.57 2.31
N LEU A 145 8.99 -4.53 1.50
CA LEU A 145 8.35 -3.23 1.67
C LEU A 145 7.22 -3.15 0.65
N GLY A 146 5.99 -2.98 1.13
CA GLY A 146 4.80 -2.99 0.29
C GLY A 146 4.02 -1.69 0.38
N SER A 147 3.18 -1.43 -0.62
CA SER A 147 2.05 -0.50 -0.52
C SER A 147 0.93 -0.96 -1.43
N SER A 148 -0.29 -0.56 -1.10
CA SER A 148 -1.46 -0.80 -1.95
C SER A 148 -2.29 0.46 -2.13
N GLN A 149 -2.84 0.63 -3.32
CA GLN A 149 -3.72 1.74 -3.67
C GLN A 149 -4.99 1.19 -4.32
N ASN A 150 -6.13 1.71 -3.92
CA ASN A 150 -7.44 1.33 -4.46
C ASN A 150 -8.05 2.49 -5.25
N PHE A 151 -8.58 2.20 -6.44
CA PHE A 151 -9.26 3.16 -7.28
C PHE A 151 -10.61 2.63 -7.76
N VAL A 152 -11.64 3.46 -7.63
CA VAL A 152 -12.99 3.13 -8.11
C VAL A 152 -13.38 4.11 -9.20
N LYS A 153 -13.70 3.60 -10.39
CA LYS A 153 -14.26 4.40 -11.50
C LYS A 153 -15.44 3.66 -12.12
N ARG A 154 -16.63 4.25 -11.99
CA ARG A 154 -17.92 3.68 -12.43
C ARG A 154 -18.19 2.30 -11.81
N THR A 155 -17.92 1.23 -12.55
CA THR A 155 -18.14 -0.17 -12.16
C THR A 155 -16.85 -0.97 -12.00
N ALA A 156 -15.69 -0.37 -12.31
CA ALA A 156 -14.39 -0.99 -12.13
C ALA A 156 -13.83 -0.61 -10.76
N ASN A 157 -13.33 -1.61 -10.04
CA ASN A 157 -12.65 -1.44 -8.77
C ASN A 157 -11.24 -1.99 -8.92
N ILE A 158 -10.26 -1.11 -8.99
CA ILE A 158 -8.88 -1.47 -9.28
C ILE A 158 -8.09 -1.46 -7.97
N ASP A 159 -7.48 -2.62 -7.66
CA ASP A 159 -6.54 -2.76 -6.56
C ASP A 159 -5.13 -2.88 -7.13
N ILE A 160 -4.22 -2.02 -6.68
CA ILE A 160 -2.81 -2.04 -7.06
C ILE A 160 -2.01 -2.43 -5.82
N TYR A 161 -1.17 -3.46 -5.96
CA TYR A 161 -0.23 -3.92 -4.95
C TYR A 161 1.17 -3.84 -5.52
N PHE A 162 2.08 -3.20 -4.79
CA PHE A 162 3.49 -3.18 -5.16
C PHE A 162 4.34 -3.56 -3.95
N ASP A 163 5.12 -4.62 -4.11
CA ASP A 163 6.02 -5.16 -3.09
C ASP A 163 7.46 -5.16 -3.59
N ILE A 164 8.39 -4.76 -2.74
CA ILE A 164 9.83 -4.77 -3.01
C ILE A 164 10.52 -5.64 -1.96
N TYR A 165 11.25 -6.63 -2.41
CA TYR A 165 11.92 -7.63 -1.59
C TYR A 165 13.40 -7.28 -1.40
N ASN A 166 13.90 -7.47 -0.18
CA ASN A 166 15.29 -7.20 0.23
C ASN A 166 16.03 -8.47 0.66
#